data_AF-A0A949Q6E7-F1
#
_entry.id   AF-A0A949Q6E7-F1
#
_cell.length_a   1.000
_cell.length_b   1.000
_cell.length_c   1.000
_cell.angle_alpha   90.00
_cell.angle_beta   90.00
_cell.angle_gamma   90.00
#
_symmetry.space_group_name_H-M   'P 1'
#
loop_
_entity.id
_entity.type
_entity.pdbx_description
1 polymer ?
#
loop_
_entity_poly.entity_id
_entity_poly.type
_entity_poly.pdbx_seq_one_letter_code
_entity_poly.pdbx_strand_id
1 'polypeptide(L)'
;VAKYHEHVAISHDLESNLHDLDAIVMLRVQVERAAGGAIASDYRLQYGLTRDRASRLPSHCIVMHPGPVNRGVEVDDDVADDRRRSQILLQVTHGVAVRMAVLEQTISG
;
A
#
# COMPACT_ATOMS: atom_id res chain seq x y z
N VAL A 1 -19.51 -3.25 -0.97
CA VAL A 1 -18.41 -4.18 -1.32
C VAL A 1 -18.98 -5.39 -2.04
N ALA A 2 -18.51 -5.70 -3.25
CA ALA A 2 -18.93 -6.89 -4.00
C ALA A 2 -18.03 -8.08 -3.64
N LYS A 3 -18.60 -9.23 -3.28
CA LYS A 3 -17.82 -10.46 -3.03
C LYS A 3 -17.44 -11.12 -4.35
N TYR A 4 -16.15 -11.28 -4.60
CA TYR A 4 -15.59 -11.93 -5.80
C TYR A 4 -15.23 -13.40 -5.52
N HIS A 5 -14.83 -13.70 -4.29
CA HIS A 5 -14.61 -15.06 -3.74
C HIS A 5 -14.91 -15.02 -2.23
N GLU A 6 -14.94 -16.17 -1.54
CA GLU A 6 -15.23 -16.27 -0.10
C GLU A 6 -14.40 -15.29 0.77
N HIS A 7 -13.15 -15.05 0.38
CA HIS A 7 -12.20 -14.17 1.09
C HIS A 7 -11.74 -12.96 0.25
N VAL A 8 -12.40 -12.69 -0.88
CA VAL A 8 -12.03 -11.58 -1.78
C VAL A 8 -13.23 -10.69 -2.00
N ALA A 9 -13.05 -9.41 -1.68
CA ALA A 9 -14.08 -8.41 -1.77
C ALA A 9 -13.54 -7.17 -2.51
N ILE A 10 -14.36 -6.58 -3.37
CA ILE A 10 -14.01 -5.41 -4.18
C ILE A 10 -14.84 -4.21 -3.70
N SER A 11 -14.15 -3.09 -3.46
CA SER A 11 -14.76 -1.81 -3.11
C SER A 11 -14.16 -0.70 -3.96
N HIS A 12 -14.99 0.30 -4.28
CA HIS A 12 -14.56 1.56 -4.91
C HIS A 12 -14.65 2.73 -3.94
N ASP A 13 -15.04 2.48 -2.69
CA ASP A 13 -15.14 3.47 -1.63
C ASP A 13 -14.03 3.20 -0.63
N LEU A 14 -12.94 3.97 -0.73
CA LEU A 14 -11.82 3.84 0.20
C LEU A 14 -12.25 4.20 1.62
N GLU A 15 -13.07 5.25 1.77
CA GLU A 15 -13.39 5.85 3.07
C GLU A 15 -14.12 4.88 4.00
N SER A 16 -15.13 4.16 3.49
CA SER A 16 -15.88 3.19 4.29
C SER A 16 -15.06 1.97 4.72
N ASN A 17 -13.90 1.74 4.12
CA ASN A 17 -13.08 0.56 4.39
C ASN A 17 -11.91 0.84 5.33
N LEU A 18 -11.66 2.08 5.76
CA LEU A 18 -10.49 2.41 6.58
C LEU A 18 -10.55 1.88 8.02
N HIS A 19 -11.74 1.58 8.54
CA HIS A 19 -11.94 1.31 9.97
C HIS A 19 -11.71 -0.14 10.40
N ASP A 20 -11.57 -1.06 9.45
CA ASP A 20 -11.50 -2.51 9.70
C ASP A 20 -10.38 -3.15 8.87
N LEU A 21 -9.15 -2.67 9.08
CA LEU A 21 -7.96 -3.13 8.38
C LEU A 21 -6.84 -3.43 9.37
N ASP A 22 -6.23 -4.59 9.24
CA ASP A 22 -4.98 -4.91 9.94
C ASP A 22 -3.75 -4.39 9.18
N ALA A 23 -3.86 -4.26 7.86
CA ALA A 23 -2.84 -3.71 7.00
C ALA A 23 -3.45 -3.00 5.80
N ILE A 24 -2.81 -1.93 5.34
CA ILE A 24 -3.11 -1.28 4.07
C ILE A 24 -1.86 -1.27 3.19
N VAL A 25 -1.99 -1.81 1.97
CA VAL A 25 -0.91 -1.81 0.97
C VAL A 25 -1.25 -0.78 -0.08
N MET A 26 -0.53 0.34 -0.06
CA MET A 26 -0.60 1.34 -1.12
C MET A 26 0.27 0.89 -2.30
N LEU A 27 -0.12 1.27 -3.51
CA LEU A 27 0.59 0.91 -4.73
C LEU A 27 1.05 2.16 -5.49
N ARG A 28 2.16 2.01 -6.21
CA ARG A 28 2.70 3.08 -7.03
C ARG A 28 1.74 3.38 -8.17
N VAL A 29 1.35 4.65 -8.28
CA VAL A 29 0.59 5.09 -9.45
C VAL A 29 1.55 5.32 -10.62
N GLN A 30 1.43 4.51 -11.67
CA GLN A 30 2.35 4.51 -12.81
C GLN A 30 1.85 5.41 -13.94
N VAL A 31 2.17 6.70 -13.85
CA VAL A 31 1.84 7.71 -14.89
C VAL A 31 2.41 7.33 -16.25
N GLU A 32 3.56 6.67 -16.26
CA GLU A 32 4.31 6.32 -17.47
C GLU A 32 3.71 5.16 -18.27
N ARG A 33 2.73 4.42 -17.71
CA ARG A 33 2.15 3.23 -18.34
C ARG A 33 0.73 3.41 -18.83
N ALA A 34 0.06 4.46 -18.40
CA ALA A 34 -1.22 4.82 -18.97
C ALA A 34 -0.97 5.25 -20.42
N ALA A 35 -1.40 4.45 -21.39
CA ALA A 35 -1.14 4.60 -22.83
C ALA A 35 -1.60 5.97 -23.40
N GLY A 36 -0.87 7.04 -23.09
CA GLY A 36 -1.27 8.43 -23.33
C GLY A 36 -2.28 9.01 -22.32
N GLY A 37 -2.66 8.26 -21.28
CA GLY A 37 -3.64 8.72 -20.29
C GLY A 37 -2.97 9.48 -19.15
N ALA A 38 -3.25 10.77 -19.00
CA ALA A 38 -2.86 11.50 -17.80
C ALA A 38 -3.58 10.91 -16.58
N ILE A 39 -2.87 10.74 -15.48
CA ILE A 39 -3.51 10.42 -14.21
C ILE A 39 -4.35 11.62 -13.79
N ALA A 40 -5.57 11.36 -13.35
CA ALA A 40 -6.47 12.40 -12.91
C ALA A 40 -5.79 13.21 -11.79
N SER A 41 -5.77 14.53 -11.93
CA SER A 41 -5.11 15.46 -11.01
C SER A 41 -5.70 15.38 -9.58
N ASP A 42 -6.89 14.81 -9.44
CA ASP A 42 -7.61 14.59 -8.19
C ASP A 42 -7.39 13.19 -7.60
N TYR A 43 -6.50 12.35 -8.16
CA TYR A 43 -6.24 11.00 -7.64
C TYR A 43 -5.91 11.01 -6.14
N ARG A 44 -5.00 11.89 -5.71
CA ARG A 44 -4.65 12.04 -4.30
C ARG A 44 -5.88 12.35 -3.44
N LEU A 45 -6.74 13.27 -3.91
CA LEU A 45 -7.95 13.66 -3.21
C LEU A 45 -8.92 12.50 -3.09
N GLN A 46 -9.07 11.66 -4.12
CA GLN A 46 -10.02 10.55 -4.10
C GLN A 46 -9.48 9.29 -3.41
N TYR A 47 -8.21 8.94 -3.64
CA TYR A 47 -7.66 7.62 -3.30
C TYR A 47 -6.30 7.63 -2.59
N GLY A 48 -5.62 8.78 -2.51
CA GLY A 48 -4.34 8.87 -1.80
C GLY A 48 -4.51 8.64 -0.30
N LEU A 49 -3.58 7.91 0.33
CA LEU A 49 -3.54 7.74 1.78
C LEU A 49 -2.95 8.98 2.44
N THR A 50 -3.83 9.94 2.71
CA THR A 50 -3.48 11.20 3.38
C THR A 50 -3.29 11.00 4.88
N ARG A 51 -2.64 11.95 5.56
CA ARG A 51 -2.57 11.96 7.04
C ARG A 51 -3.95 11.82 7.70
N ASP A 52 -4.96 12.49 7.17
CA ASP A 52 -6.33 12.41 7.70
C ASP A 52 -6.88 10.98 7.60
N ARG A 53 -6.78 10.36 6.42
CA ARG A 53 -7.20 8.96 6.22
C ARG A 53 -6.42 8.00 7.10
N ALA A 54 -5.10 8.18 7.18
CA ALA A 54 -4.25 7.36 8.04
C ALA A 54 -4.61 7.48 9.54
N SER A 55 -5.13 8.64 9.97
CA SER A 55 -5.59 8.83 11.35
C SER A 55 -6.86 8.03 11.70
N ARG A 56 -7.61 7.57 10.68
CA ARG A 56 -8.84 6.79 10.82
C ARG A 56 -8.61 5.28 10.80
N LEU A 57 -7.40 4.85 10.45
CA LEU A 57 -6.99 3.45 10.53
C LEU A 57 -6.97 2.97 11.99
N PRO A 58 -7.25 1.68 12.26
CA PRO A 58 -7.05 1.10 13.57
C PRO A 58 -5.64 1.34 14.11
N SER A 59 -5.50 1.42 15.43
CA SER A 59 -4.20 1.73 16.04
C SER A 59 -3.11 0.70 15.72
N HIS A 60 -3.50 -0.56 15.47
CA HIS A 60 -2.63 -1.66 15.11
C HIS A 60 -2.40 -1.82 13.60
N CYS A 61 -3.14 -1.07 12.77
CA CYS A 61 -3.06 -1.17 11.33
C CYS A 61 -1.68 -0.70 10.84
N ILE A 62 -1.02 -1.54 10.03
CA ILE A 62 0.28 -1.21 9.41
C ILE A 62 0.11 -0.66 7.99
N VAL A 63 1.01 0.24 7.61
CA VAL A 63 1.06 0.81 6.26
C VAL A 63 2.22 0.19 5.49
N MET A 64 1.93 -0.31 4.29
CA MET A 64 2.87 -1.00 3.42
C MET A 64 2.85 -0.40 2.02
N HIS A 65 3.98 -0.50 1.31
CA HIS A 65 4.11 -0.10 -0.09
C HIS A 65 5.33 -0.79 -0.72
N PRO A 66 5.20 -1.45 -1.89
CA PRO A 66 6.29 -2.22 -2.50
C PRO A 66 7.42 -1.36 -3.09
N GLY A 67 7.14 -0.09 -3.39
CA GLY A 67 8.10 0.88 -3.90
C GLY A 67 8.32 0.80 -5.42
N PRO A 68 8.96 1.81 -6.04
CA PRO A 68 9.27 3.13 -5.45
C PRO A 68 7.99 3.92 -5.17
N VAL A 69 7.99 4.76 -4.12
CA VAL A 69 6.81 5.53 -3.68
C VAL A 69 6.80 6.89 -4.39
N ASN A 70 5.69 7.27 -5.03
CA ASN A 70 5.44 8.67 -5.39
C ASN A 70 4.80 9.39 -4.18
N ARG A 71 5.68 10.02 -3.42
CA ARG A 71 5.34 10.84 -2.26
C ARG A 71 4.37 11.96 -2.65
N GLY A 72 3.36 12.18 -1.82
CA GLY A 72 2.34 13.19 -2.07
C GLY A 72 1.30 12.80 -3.12
N VAL A 73 1.37 11.61 -3.73
CA VAL A 73 0.37 11.12 -4.70
C VAL A 73 -0.44 9.99 -4.09
N GLU A 74 0.14 8.79 -3.98
CA GLU A 74 -0.51 7.63 -3.34
C GLU A 74 -0.44 7.65 -1.81
N VAL A 75 0.56 8.28 -1.21
CA VAL A 75 0.73 8.33 0.25
C VAL A 75 1.45 9.62 0.65
N ASP A 76 1.03 10.19 1.79
CA ASP A 76 1.70 11.35 2.36
C ASP A 76 3.08 10.99 2.92
N ASP A 77 3.99 11.96 2.88
CA ASP A 77 5.36 11.79 3.38
C ASP A 77 5.40 11.33 4.84
N ASP A 78 4.60 11.98 5.67
CA ASP A 78 4.54 11.70 7.10
C ASP A 78 3.90 10.35 7.44
N VAL A 79 2.99 9.85 6.58
CA VAL A 79 2.43 8.51 6.71
C VAL A 79 3.45 7.47 6.27
N ALA A 80 4.15 7.70 5.15
CA ALA A 80 5.21 6.83 4.66
C ALA A 80 6.38 6.71 5.65
N ASP A 81 6.66 7.78 6.40
CA ASP A 81 7.75 7.86 7.38
C ASP A 81 7.29 7.67 8.85
N ASP A 82 6.02 7.30 9.09
CA ASP A 82 5.49 7.02 10.44
C ASP A 82 6.17 5.78 11.04
N ARG A 83 7.08 6.01 11.98
CA ARG A 83 7.85 4.94 12.67
C ARG A 83 6.99 3.92 13.42
N ARG A 84 5.74 4.23 13.75
CA ARG A 84 4.86 3.34 14.51
C ARG A 84 4.09 2.37 13.61
N ARG A 85 3.73 2.79 12.39
CA ARG A 85 2.85 2.03 11.50
C ARG A 85 3.46 1.67 10.16
N SER A 86 4.35 2.51 9.63
CA SER A 86 4.96 2.27 8.32
C SER A 86 5.94 1.11 8.38
N GLN A 87 5.71 0.14 7.49
CA GLN A 87 6.56 -1.02 7.27
C GLN A 87 7.32 -0.92 5.94
N ILE A 88 7.22 0.19 5.21
CA ILE A 88 7.76 0.34 3.85
C ILE A 88 9.26 0.02 3.79
N LEU A 89 10.07 0.58 4.70
CA LEU A 89 11.51 0.30 4.72
C LEU A 89 11.82 -1.09 5.26
N LEU A 90 11.04 -1.59 6.22
CA LEU A 90 11.18 -2.94 6.74
C LEU A 90 10.88 -3.99 5.66
N GLN A 91 9.93 -3.74 4.74
CA GLN A 91 9.69 -4.61 3.59
C GLN A 91 10.94 -4.77 2.71
N VAL A 92 11.73 -3.72 2.52
CA VAL A 92 12.99 -3.80 1.75
C VAL A 92 14.00 -4.70 2.45
N THR A 93 14.18 -4.51 3.76
CA THR A 93 15.06 -5.35 4.58
C THR A 93 14.61 -6.81 4.59
N HIS A 94 13.32 -7.06 4.85
CA HIS A 94 12.75 -8.40 4.83
C HIS A 94 12.82 -9.05 3.45
N GLY A 95 12.75 -8.26 2.37
CA GLY A 95 12.92 -8.74 1.00
C GLY A 95 14.28 -9.40 0.75
N VAL A 96 15.36 -9.02 1.46
CA VAL A 96 16.65 -9.73 1.39
C VAL A 96 16.52 -11.13 1.99
N ALA A 97 16.00 -11.22 3.23
CA ALA A 97 15.85 -12.49 3.94
C ALA A 97 14.92 -13.46 3.19
N VAL A 98 13.78 -12.97 2.68
CA VAL A 98 12.85 -13.78 1.89
C VAL A 98 13.53 -14.32 0.63
N ARG A 99 14.30 -13.50 -0.10
CA ARG A 99 15.04 -13.96 -1.28
C ARG A 99 16.10 -15.00 -0.94
N MET A 100 16.82 -14.84 0.16
CA MET A 100 17.79 -15.83 0.62
C MET A 100 17.11 -17.18 0.92
N ALA A 101 15.99 -17.15 1.64
CA ALA A 101 15.22 -18.36 1.96
C ALA A 101 14.66 -19.04 0.69
N VAL A 102 14.10 -18.26 -0.24
CA VAL A 102 13.59 -18.80 -1.51
C VAL A 102 14.71 -19.43 -2.34
N LEU A 103 15.88 -18.78 -2.42
CA LEU A 103 17.04 -19.33 -3.15
C LEU A 103 17.57 -20.60 -2.48
N GLU A 104 17.67 -20.62 -1.15
CA GLU A 104 18.11 -21.80 -0.40
C GLU A 104 17.18 -22.99 -0.61
N GLN A 105 15.86 -22.79 -0.51
CA GLN A 105 14.86 -23.82 -0.82
C GLN A 105 14.99 -24.32 -2.25
N THR A 106 15.13 -23.40 -3.21
CA THR A 106 15.21 -23.74 -4.65
C THR A 106 16.47 -24.55 -4.97
N ILE A 107 17.59 -24.29 -4.29
CA ILE A 107 18.87 -24.96 -4.53
C ILE A 107 18.98 -26.27 -3.75
N SER A 108 18.39 -26.35 -2.55
CA SER A 108 18.54 -27.49 -1.63
C SER A 108 17.50 -28.59 -1.81
N GLY A 109 16.33 -28.29 -2.41
CA GLY A 109 15.22 -29.22 -2.64
C GLY A 109 14.12 -29.10 -1.60
#